data_AF-A0A3S4GKN0-F1
#
_entry.id   AF-A0A3S4GKN0-F1
#
_cell.length_a   1.000
_cell.length_b   1.000
_cell.length_c   1.000
_cell.angle_alpha   90.00
_cell.angle_beta   90.00
_cell.angle_gamma   90.00
#
_symmetry.space_group_name_H-M   'P 1'
#
loop_
_entity.id
_entity.type
_entity.pdbx_description
1 polymer ?
#
loop_
_entity_poly.entity_id
_entity_poly.type
_entity_poly.pdbx_seq_one_letter_code
_entity_poly.pdbx_strand_id
1 'polypeptide(L)'
;MRSSTATRPLPRRRWAHPERGFYSLLAQYPAFTFSASVATITGLLFYVTSADSGALVLGNFTSKLKDINSDAPNWLRIFWSVAIGLLTLGMLMTNGISALQNTTVIMGLPFSFVIFFVMAGLYKSLKVEDYRRVSASRDTAPRPMGLQDRLSWKKRLSRLMNYPGTRYTKLMMETVCYPAMEEVAQELRLRGAAVELKSLPPEGG
;
A
#
# COMPACT_ATOMS: atom_id res chain seq x y z
N MET A 1 -32.37 62.07 -28.47
CA MET A 1 -31.05 61.95 -27.83
C MET A 1 -31.08 60.73 -26.89
N ARG A 2 -30.79 59.54 -27.41
CA ARG A 2 -30.71 58.30 -26.60
C ARG A 2 -29.51 57.52 -27.13
N SER A 3 -28.36 57.74 -26.49
CA SER A 3 -27.12 57.05 -26.83
C SER A 3 -27.24 55.58 -26.45
N SER A 4 -27.28 54.73 -27.47
CA SER A 4 -27.35 53.28 -27.40
C SER A 4 -26.06 52.71 -26.80
N THR A 5 -26.19 52.08 -25.63
CA THR A 5 -25.13 51.37 -24.91
C THR A 5 -24.82 50.07 -25.67
N ALA A 6 -23.70 50.06 -26.41
CA ALA A 6 -23.20 48.89 -27.10
C ALA A 6 -22.71 47.84 -26.09
N THR A 7 -23.51 46.80 -25.87
CA THR A 7 -23.13 45.60 -25.13
C THR A 7 -22.19 44.75 -25.97
N ARG A 8 -20.87 44.85 -25.69
CA ARG A 8 -19.87 43.92 -26.25
C ARG A 8 -20.20 42.49 -25.78
N PRO A 9 -20.48 41.52 -26.67
CA PRO A 9 -20.68 40.15 -26.25
C PRO A 9 -19.33 39.57 -25.78
N LEU A 10 -19.28 39.08 -24.54
CA LEU A 10 -18.12 38.40 -23.97
C LEU A 10 -17.78 37.16 -24.81
N PRO A 11 -16.52 36.94 -25.22
CA PRO A 11 -16.12 35.74 -25.95
C PRO A 11 -16.10 34.52 -25.01
N ARG A 12 -17.27 33.91 -24.78
CA ARG A 12 -17.45 32.66 -24.00
C ARG A 12 -16.82 31.40 -24.63
N ARG A 13 -16.10 31.51 -25.76
CA ARG A 13 -15.60 30.39 -26.56
C ARG A 13 -14.10 30.06 -26.42
N ARG A 14 -13.38 30.61 -25.43
CA ARG A 14 -11.95 30.25 -25.22
C ARG A 14 -11.75 28.97 -24.40
N TRP A 15 -12.79 28.44 -23.77
CA TRP A 15 -12.73 27.21 -22.96
C TRP A 15 -13.04 25.92 -23.76
N ALA A 16 -13.20 26.02 -25.08
CA ALA A 16 -13.73 24.94 -25.90
C ALA A 16 -12.74 23.78 -26.16
N HIS A 17 -11.44 24.00 -25.95
CA HIS A 17 -10.37 23.02 -26.26
C HIS A 17 -9.26 23.04 -25.20
N PRO A 18 -9.51 22.52 -23.98
CA PRO A 18 -8.48 22.45 -22.93
C PRO A 18 -7.22 21.72 -23.39
N GLU A 19 -7.33 20.77 -24.32
CA GLU A 19 -6.22 20.03 -24.90
C GLU A 19 -5.20 20.90 -25.65
N ARG A 20 -5.62 22.09 -26.12
CA ARG A 20 -4.73 23.05 -26.80
C ARG A 20 -4.16 24.13 -25.88
N GLY A 21 -4.69 24.25 -24.66
CA GLY A 21 -4.33 25.32 -23.73
C GLY A 21 -2.83 25.33 -23.41
N PHE A 22 -2.28 24.17 -23.04
CA PHE A 22 -0.86 24.04 -22.73
C PHE A 22 0.06 24.37 -23.92
N TYR A 23 -0.25 23.83 -25.11
CA TYR A 23 0.53 24.10 -26.32
C TYR A 23 0.42 25.56 -26.79
N SER A 24 -0.72 26.22 -26.55
CA SER A 24 -0.90 27.65 -26.86
C SER A 24 -0.04 28.57 -25.97
N LEU A 25 0.28 28.15 -24.75
CA LEU A 25 1.20 28.86 -23.87
C LEU A 25 2.65 28.64 -24.32
N LEU A 26 3.01 27.41 -24.68
CA LEU A 26 4.33 27.09 -25.22
C LEU A 26 4.61 27.84 -26.53
N ALA A 27 3.59 28.10 -27.35
CA ALA A 27 3.72 28.83 -28.61
C ALA A 27 4.16 30.31 -28.43
N GLN A 28 4.06 30.85 -27.21
CA GLN A 28 4.54 32.20 -26.90
C GLN A 28 6.08 32.26 -26.71
N TYR A 29 6.75 31.10 -26.65
CA TYR A 29 8.21 31.02 -26.53
C TYR A 29 8.90 30.83 -27.89
N PRO A 30 10.06 31.47 -28.12
CA PRO A 30 10.79 31.42 -29.39
C PRO A 30 11.36 30.04 -29.75
N ALA A 31 11.32 29.07 -28.84
CA ALA A 31 11.76 27.67 -29.03
C ALA A 31 10.58 26.67 -29.01
N PHE A 32 9.43 27.05 -29.56
CA PHE A 32 8.19 26.28 -29.48
C PHE A 32 8.32 24.82 -29.93
N THR A 33 8.93 24.56 -31.09
CA THR A 33 9.02 23.21 -31.67
C THR A 33 9.83 22.26 -30.79
N PHE A 34 10.95 22.73 -30.23
CA PHE A 34 11.76 21.95 -29.31
C PHE A 34 11.00 21.66 -28.00
N SER A 35 10.47 22.70 -27.35
CA SER A 35 9.75 22.55 -26.07
C SER A 35 8.46 21.73 -26.21
N ALA A 36 7.72 21.88 -27.31
CA ALA A 36 6.54 21.07 -27.60
C ALA A 36 6.90 19.60 -27.80
N SER A 37 7.98 19.30 -28.54
CA SER A 37 8.43 17.91 -28.74
C SER A 37 8.83 17.23 -27.43
N VAL A 38 9.60 17.91 -26.57
CA VAL A 38 9.99 17.40 -25.26
C VAL A 38 8.77 17.19 -24.37
N ALA A 39 7.82 18.12 -24.37
CA ALA A 39 6.59 17.98 -23.60
C ALA A 39 5.71 16.82 -24.08
N THR A 40 5.59 16.61 -25.40
CA THR A 40 4.86 15.46 -25.96
C THR A 40 5.52 14.14 -25.58
N ILE A 41 6.85 14.02 -25.70
CA ILE A 41 7.59 12.81 -25.30
C ILE A 41 7.43 12.55 -23.79
N THR A 42 7.56 13.59 -22.97
CA THR A 42 7.40 13.49 -21.51
C THR A 42 5.98 13.06 -21.14
N GLY A 43 4.96 13.64 -21.77
CA GLY A 43 3.56 13.26 -21.58
C GLY A 43 3.29 11.80 -21.97
N LEU A 44 3.86 11.35 -23.09
CA LEU A 44 3.78 9.95 -23.51
C LEU A 44 4.43 9.00 -22.50
N LEU A 45 5.63 9.33 -22.01
CA LEU A 45 6.35 8.51 -21.03
C LEU A 45 5.61 8.42 -19.69
N PHE A 46 5.03 9.53 -19.22
CA PHE A 46 4.18 9.52 -18.04
C PHE A 46 2.93 8.67 -18.25
N TYR A 47 2.29 8.78 -19.42
CA TYR A 47 1.13 7.96 -19.74
C TYR A 47 1.45 6.46 -19.74
N VAL A 48 2.55 6.02 -20.39
CA VAL A 48 2.93 4.60 -20.45
C VAL A 48 3.28 4.04 -19.07
N THR A 49 4.06 4.79 -18.27
CA THR A 49 4.46 4.36 -16.92
C THR A 49 3.27 4.29 -15.96
N SER A 50 2.35 5.26 -16.02
CA SER A 50 1.09 5.23 -15.26
C SER A 50 0.15 4.11 -15.75
N ALA A 51 0.12 3.91 -17.06
CA ALA A 51 -0.45 2.78 -17.80
C ALA A 51 -0.18 1.43 -17.13
N ASP A 52 1.11 1.11 -17.09
CA ASP A 52 1.65 -0.16 -16.61
C ASP A 52 1.36 -0.36 -15.10
N SER A 53 1.60 0.67 -14.29
CA SER A 53 1.33 0.63 -12.85
C SER A 53 -0.16 0.42 -12.55
N GLY A 54 -1.05 1.06 -13.32
CA GLY A 54 -2.50 0.91 -13.17
C GLY A 54 -3.00 -0.49 -13.49
N ALA A 55 -2.50 -1.09 -14.58
CA ALA A 55 -2.83 -2.46 -14.95
C ALA A 55 -2.34 -3.48 -13.93
N LEU A 56 -1.19 -3.23 -13.30
CA LEU A 56 -0.64 -4.05 -12.21
C LEU A 56 -1.55 -4.00 -10.97
N VAL A 57 -1.96 -2.81 -10.52
CA VAL A 57 -2.85 -2.66 -9.36
C VAL A 57 -4.19 -3.35 -9.61
N LEU A 58 -4.75 -3.18 -10.81
CA LEU A 58 -6.02 -3.80 -11.18
C LEU A 58 -5.91 -5.34 -11.28
N GLY A 59 -4.78 -5.84 -11.79
CA GLY A 59 -4.44 -7.26 -11.77
C GLY A 59 -4.35 -7.82 -10.35
N ASN A 60 -3.78 -7.07 -9.41
CA ASN A 60 -3.69 -7.50 -8.01
C ASN A 60 -5.05 -7.54 -7.31
N PHE A 61 -5.98 -6.63 -7.63
CA PHE A 61 -7.34 -6.69 -7.09
C PHE A 61 -8.22 -7.80 -7.68
N THR A 62 -7.89 -8.29 -8.87
CA THR A 62 -8.73 -9.25 -9.62
C THR A 62 -8.15 -10.67 -9.62
N SER A 63 -6.96 -10.85 -9.03
CA SER A 63 -6.31 -12.15 -8.85
C SER A 63 -6.34 -12.55 -7.37
N LYS A 64 -6.54 -13.84 -7.11
CA LYS A 64 -6.28 -14.42 -5.79
C LYS A 64 -4.79 -14.73 -5.71
N LEU A 65 -3.99 -13.83 -5.16
CA LEU A 65 -2.55 -14.03 -5.01
C LEU A 65 -2.31 -15.32 -4.21
N LYS A 66 -1.60 -16.28 -4.80
CA LYS A 66 -1.20 -17.53 -4.15
C LYS A 66 -0.08 -17.29 -3.13
N ASP A 67 0.67 -16.18 -3.29
CA ASP A 67 1.84 -15.84 -2.49
C ASP A 67 1.98 -14.31 -2.34
N ILE A 68 2.44 -13.84 -1.17
CA ILE A 68 2.52 -12.40 -0.81
C ILE A 68 3.61 -11.66 -1.64
N ASN A 69 4.56 -12.42 -2.22
CA ASN A 69 5.64 -11.89 -3.06
C ASN A 69 5.41 -12.10 -4.56
N SER A 70 4.28 -12.66 -4.98
CA SER A 70 3.98 -12.87 -6.40
C SER A 70 3.03 -11.80 -6.90
N ASP A 71 3.53 -10.95 -7.78
CA ASP A 71 2.70 -10.03 -8.53
C ASP A 71 1.62 -10.75 -9.35
N ALA A 72 0.53 -10.03 -9.66
CA ALA A 72 -0.49 -10.50 -10.59
C ALA A 72 0.11 -11.01 -11.93
N PRO A 73 -0.37 -12.15 -12.46
CA PRO A 73 0.18 -12.77 -13.66
C PRO A 73 0.20 -11.82 -14.85
N ASN A 74 1.28 -11.84 -15.65
CA ASN A 74 1.50 -10.93 -16.77
C ASN A 74 0.32 -10.89 -17.76
N TRP A 75 -0.35 -12.03 -18.01
CA TRP A 75 -1.51 -12.09 -18.89
C TRP A 75 -2.69 -11.22 -18.41
N LEU A 76 -2.91 -11.15 -17.09
CA LEU A 76 -3.98 -10.35 -16.50
C LEU A 76 -3.69 -8.84 -16.66
N ARG A 77 -2.41 -8.44 -16.61
CA ARG A 77 -1.99 -7.06 -16.89
C ARG A 77 -2.29 -6.66 -18.34
N ILE A 78 -1.94 -7.52 -19.30
CA ILE A 78 -2.23 -7.29 -20.72
C ILE A 78 -3.74 -7.18 -20.95
N PHE A 79 -4.53 -8.10 -20.37
CA PHE A 79 -5.98 -8.07 -20.47
C PHE A 79 -6.57 -6.74 -19.98
N TRP A 80 -6.16 -6.28 -18.79
CA TRP A 80 -6.66 -5.03 -18.23
C TRP A 80 -6.18 -3.80 -19.00
N SER A 81 -4.94 -3.79 -19.49
CA SER A 81 -4.42 -2.71 -20.35
C SER A 81 -5.24 -2.56 -21.63
N VAL A 82 -5.55 -3.67 -22.31
CA VAL A 82 -6.38 -3.68 -23.52
C VAL A 82 -7.83 -3.27 -23.20
N ALA A 83 -8.40 -3.76 -22.10
CA ALA A 83 -9.75 -3.40 -21.68
C ALA A 83 -9.90 -1.89 -21.41
N ILE A 84 -8.94 -1.28 -20.72
CA ILE A 84 -8.92 0.17 -20.46
C ILE A 84 -8.76 0.95 -21.77
N GLY A 85 -7.92 0.47 -22.70
CA GLY A 85 -7.76 1.06 -24.03
C GLY A 85 -9.07 1.04 -24.83
N LEU A 86 -9.78 -0.10 -24.84
CA LEU A 86 -11.08 -0.23 -25.50
C LEU A 86 -12.15 0.66 -24.87
N LEU A 87 -12.20 0.72 -23.53
CA LEU A 87 -13.12 1.60 -22.81
C LEU A 87 -12.84 3.07 -23.16
N THR A 88 -11.58 3.46 -23.17
CA THR A 88 -11.14 4.81 -23.54
C THR A 88 -11.56 5.15 -24.97
N LEU A 89 -11.31 4.25 -25.92
CA LEU A 89 -11.72 4.42 -27.32
C LEU A 89 -13.25 4.60 -27.45
N GLY A 90 -14.03 3.79 -26.75
CA GLY A 90 -15.49 3.89 -26.71
C GLY A 90 -15.99 5.22 -26.13
N MET A 91 -15.32 5.74 -25.09
CA MET A 91 -15.64 7.05 -24.52
C MET A 91 -15.29 8.21 -25.46
N LEU A 92 -14.15 8.11 -26.17
CA LEU A 92 -13.79 9.13 -27.16
C LEU A 92 -14.85 9.23 -28.27
N MET A 93 -15.46 8.10 -28.68
CA MET A 93 -16.48 8.08 -29.74
C MET A 93 -17.84 8.67 -29.34
N THR A 94 -18.18 8.74 -28.06
CA THR A 94 -19.50 9.23 -27.62
C THR A 94 -19.54 10.75 -27.50
N ASN A 95 -18.80 11.32 -26.53
CA ASN A 95 -18.80 12.77 -26.29
C ASN A 95 -17.39 13.32 -25.97
N GLY A 96 -16.33 12.58 -26.33
CA GLY A 96 -14.94 13.02 -26.16
C GLY A 96 -14.57 13.34 -24.70
N ILE A 97 -13.81 14.43 -24.51
CA ILE A 97 -13.22 14.83 -23.23
C ILE A 97 -14.30 15.14 -22.17
N SER A 98 -15.43 15.72 -22.57
CA SER A 98 -16.51 16.05 -21.63
C SER A 98 -17.18 14.79 -21.06
N ALA A 99 -17.32 13.72 -21.84
CA ALA A 99 -17.80 12.43 -21.33
C ALA A 99 -16.82 11.84 -20.31
N LEU A 100 -15.52 11.89 -20.60
CA LEU A 100 -14.47 11.38 -19.71
C LEU A 100 -14.45 12.15 -18.38
N GLN A 101 -14.57 13.48 -18.42
CA GLN A 101 -14.62 14.32 -17.23
C GLN A 101 -15.83 14.00 -16.35
N ASN A 102 -17.03 13.94 -16.94
CA ASN A 102 -18.26 13.65 -16.19
C ASN A 102 -18.22 12.24 -15.57
N THR A 103 -17.75 11.26 -16.33
CA THR A 103 -17.64 9.88 -15.82
C THR A 103 -16.65 9.80 -14.67
N THR A 104 -15.51 10.49 -14.76
CA THR A 104 -14.52 10.53 -13.68
C THR A 104 -15.09 11.14 -12.41
N VAL A 105 -15.91 12.21 -12.52
CA VAL A 105 -16.57 12.82 -11.36
C VAL A 105 -17.58 11.84 -10.74
N ILE A 106 -18.41 11.20 -11.55
CA ILE A 106 -19.42 10.24 -11.09
C ILE A 106 -18.77 9.04 -10.39
N MET A 107 -17.65 8.53 -10.92
CA MET A 107 -16.92 7.40 -10.33
C MET A 107 -16.06 7.80 -9.12
N GLY A 108 -15.51 9.01 -9.11
CA GLY A 108 -14.66 9.50 -8.03
C GLY A 108 -15.43 9.80 -6.74
N LEU A 109 -16.67 10.28 -6.85
CA LEU A 109 -17.51 10.61 -5.69
C LEU A 109 -17.76 9.42 -4.74
N PRO A 110 -18.23 8.23 -5.18
CA PRO A 110 -18.37 7.08 -4.30
C PRO A 110 -17.02 6.58 -3.77
N PHE A 111 -15.96 6.63 -4.58
CA PHE A 111 -14.62 6.22 -4.16
C PHE A 111 -14.05 7.11 -3.05
N SER A 112 -14.42 8.39 -3.02
CA SER A 112 -14.07 9.32 -1.93
C SER A 112 -14.50 8.79 -0.56
N PHE A 113 -15.72 8.26 -0.44
CA PHE A 113 -16.18 7.65 0.82
C PHE A 113 -15.31 6.47 1.24
N VAL A 114 -14.89 5.62 0.29
CA VAL A 114 -13.99 4.50 0.56
C VAL A 114 -12.66 4.99 1.13
N ILE A 115 -12.08 6.06 0.55
CA ILE A 115 -10.85 6.66 1.07
C ILE A 115 -11.03 7.17 2.51
N PHE A 116 -12.17 7.80 2.84
CA PHE A 116 -12.47 8.20 4.22
C PHE A 116 -12.48 7.00 5.18
N PHE A 117 -13.07 5.88 4.79
CA PHE A 117 -13.05 4.66 5.61
C PHE A 117 -11.63 4.08 5.75
N VAL A 118 -10.84 4.11 4.69
CA VAL A 118 -9.42 3.69 4.73
C VAL A 118 -8.62 4.59 5.67
N MET A 119 -8.82 5.91 5.62
CA MET A 119 -8.19 6.85 6.55
C MET A 119 -8.59 6.58 8.00
N ALA A 120 -9.87 6.34 8.28
CA ALA A 120 -10.35 5.99 9.61
C ALA A 120 -9.77 4.65 10.11
N GLY A 121 -9.70 3.65 9.23
CA GLY A 121 -9.11 2.35 9.51
C GLY A 121 -7.60 2.43 9.79
N LEU A 122 -6.87 3.20 8.98
CA LEU A 122 -5.44 3.45 9.17
C LEU A 122 -5.18 4.21 10.48
N TYR A 123 -5.97 5.25 10.76
CA TYR A 123 -5.88 5.98 12.02
C TYR A 123 -6.13 5.07 13.23
N LYS A 124 -7.14 4.21 13.16
CA LYS A 124 -7.41 3.22 14.21
C LYS A 124 -6.25 2.22 14.33
N SER A 125 -5.71 1.72 13.23
CA SER A 125 -4.58 0.80 13.21
C SER A 125 -3.34 1.40 13.87
N LEU A 126 -2.99 2.63 13.49
CA LEU A 126 -1.87 3.36 14.08
C LEU A 126 -2.07 3.60 15.58
N LYS A 127 -3.30 3.97 15.99
CA LYS A 127 -3.63 4.18 17.40
C LYS A 127 -3.54 2.89 18.22
N VAL A 128 -3.99 1.76 17.66
CA VAL A 128 -3.87 0.44 18.29
C VAL A 128 -2.40 0.01 18.40
N GLU A 129 -1.59 0.28 17.38
CA GLU A 129 -0.16 -0.01 17.41
C GLU A 129 0.56 0.84 18.47
N ASP A 130 0.20 2.12 18.60
CA ASP A 130 0.76 3.02 19.61
C ASP A 130 0.39 2.55 21.03
N TYR A 131 -0.86 2.15 21.26
CA TYR A 131 -1.26 1.52 22.52
C TYR A 131 -0.51 0.20 22.78
N ARG A 132 -0.30 -0.64 21.75
CA ARG A 132 0.49 -1.88 21.89
C ARG A 132 1.95 -1.59 22.22
N ARG A 133 2.55 -0.53 21.68
CA ARG A 133 3.92 -0.08 22.02
C ARG A 133 3.99 0.44 23.46
N VAL A 134 3.01 1.22 23.90
CA VAL A 134 2.93 1.72 25.28
C VAL A 134 2.69 0.57 26.27
N SER A 135 1.85 -0.41 25.95
CA SER A 135 1.64 -1.62 26.78
C SER A 135 2.85 -2.55 26.78
N ALA A 136 3.54 -2.73 25.65
CA ALA A 136 4.79 -3.50 25.59
C ALA A 136 5.92 -2.84 26.41
N SER A 137 5.85 -1.53 26.64
CA SER A 137 6.76 -0.82 27.54
C SER A 137 6.39 -0.94 29.03
N ARG A 138 5.19 -1.45 29.35
CA ARG A 138 4.62 -1.41 30.69
C ARG A 138 4.56 -2.74 31.45
N ASP A 139 4.94 -3.87 30.85
CA ASP A 139 4.99 -5.13 31.61
C ASP A 139 6.21 -6.05 31.36
N THR A 140 6.82 -6.44 32.50
CA THR A 140 7.57 -7.67 32.85
C THR A 140 9.08 -7.67 33.09
N ALA A 141 9.81 -6.55 33.04
CA ALA A 141 11.19 -6.53 33.57
C ALA A 141 11.33 -5.50 34.71
N PRO A 142 11.72 -5.91 35.93
CA PRO A 142 12.09 -4.97 36.99
C PRO A 142 13.18 -4.06 36.44
N ARG A 143 12.94 -2.74 36.40
CA ARG A 143 14.00 -1.76 36.11
C ARG A 143 14.93 -1.74 37.32
N PRO A 144 16.19 -2.19 37.23
CA PRO A 144 17.13 -1.94 38.30
C PRO A 144 17.38 -0.44 38.30
N MET A 145 16.92 0.23 39.35
CA MET A 145 17.16 1.64 39.61
C MET A 145 18.63 1.78 40.01
N GLY A 146 19.52 1.84 39.02
CA GLY A 146 20.97 1.85 39.21
C GLY A 146 21.69 2.51 38.04
N LEU A 147 22.56 3.47 38.37
CA LEU A 147 23.31 4.36 37.48
C LEU A 147 24.36 3.63 36.62
N GLN A 148 24.01 2.74 35.68
CA GLN A 148 25.03 2.12 34.81
C GLN A 148 24.52 1.66 33.43
N ASP A 149 24.12 2.60 32.57
CA ASP A 149 23.49 2.29 31.27
C ASP A 149 24.47 2.01 30.10
N ARG A 150 25.78 1.79 30.37
CA ARG A 150 26.75 1.40 29.32
C ARG A 150 26.87 -0.11 29.08
N LEU A 151 26.38 -0.95 30.00
CA LEU A 151 26.51 -2.41 29.92
C LEU A 151 25.29 -3.11 29.26
N SER A 152 24.20 -2.37 29.01
CA SER A 152 22.94 -2.91 28.48
C SER A 152 23.04 -3.28 27.00
N TRP A 153 23.62 -2.43 26.15
CA TRP A 153 23.67 -2.67 24.70
C TRP A 153 24.56 -3.86 24.33
N LYS A 154 25.68 -4.08 25.04
CA LYS A 154 26.54 -5.27 24.83
C LYS A 154 25.81 -6.57 25.18
N LYS A 155 25.03 -6.58 26.27
CA LYS A 155 24.18 -7.73 26.64
C LYS A 155 23.03 -7.94 25.65
N ARG A 156 22.48 -6.87 25.09
CA ARG A 156 21.45 -6.96 24.04
C ARG A 156 22.04 -7.50 22.73
N LEU A 157 23.25 -7.06 22.36
CA LEU A 157 23.97 -7.55 21.20
C LEU A 157 24.37 -9.02 21.36
N SER A 158 24.84 -9.42 22.55
CA SER A 158 25.20 -10.82 22.81
C SER A 158 23.99 -11.76 22.77
N ARG A 159 22.80 -11.28 23.18
CA ARG A 159 21.54 -12.05 23.04
C ARG A 159 21.09 -12.18 21.60
N LEU A 160 21.32 -11.16 20.78
CA LEU A 160 20.98 -11.18 19.36
C LEU A 160 21.98 -12.01 18.52
N MET A 161 23.23 -12.09 18.97
CA MET A 161 24.28 -12.86 18.27
C MET A 161 24.37 -14.33 18.69
N ASN A 162 23.87 -14.69 19.89
CA ASN A 162 23.82 -16.09 20.30
C ASN A 162 22.59 -16.77 19.73
N TYR A 163 22.72 -17.36 18.55
CA TYR A 163 21.86 -18.46 18.16
C TYR A 163 22.27 -19.70 18.96
N PRO A 164 21.40 -20.26 19.82
CA PRO A 164 21.72 -21.49 20.53
C PRO A 164 21.95 -22.59 19.49
N GLY A 165 23.17 -23.13 19.46
CA GLY A 165 23.51 -24.22 18.55
C GLY A 165 22.61 -25.43 18.78
N THR A 166 22.42 -26.26 17.74
CA THR A 166 21.51 -27.41 17.74
C THR A 166 21.66 -28.32 18.97
N ARG A 167 22.87 -28.45 19.51
CA ARG A 167 23.16 -29.23 20.72
C ARG A 167 22.60 -28.60 22.01
N TYR A 168 22.74 -27.29 22.17
CA TYR A 168 22.21 -26.57 23.33
C TYR A 168 20.68 -26.51 23.29
N THR A 169 20.11 -26.33 22.10
CA THR A 169 18.65 -26.35 21.90
C THR A 169 18.04 -27.71 22.25
N LYS A 170 18.68 -28.82 21.84
CA LYS A 170 18.25 -30.17 22.24
C LYS A 170 18.33 -30.38 23.75
N LEU A 171 19.46 -30.03 24.35
CA LEU A 171 19.63 -30.14 25.80
C LEU A 171 18.57 -29.33 26.55
N MET A 172 18.32 -28.08 26.15
CA MET A 172 17.30 -27.21 26.76
C MET A 172 15.89 -27.77 26.58
N MET A 173 15.57 -28.30 25.39
CA MET A 173 14.29 -28.97 25.13
C MET A 173 14.08 -30.14 26.08
N GLU A 174 15.09 -30.98 26.28
CA GLU A 174 15.00 -32.17 27.13
C GLU A 174 15.04 -31.85 28.63
N THR A 175 15.90 -30.92 29.06
CA THR A 175 16.10 -30.63 30.50
C THR A 175 15.19 -29.57 31.07
N VAL A 176 14.61 -28.68 30.25
CA VAL A 176 13.81 -27.56 30.75
C VAL A 176 12.42 -27.55 30.13
N CYS A 177 12.32 -27.62 28.80
CA CYS A 177 11.03 -27.42 28.14
C CYS A 177 10.08 -28.61 28.34
N TYR A 178 10.56 -29.84 28.14
CA TYR A 178 9.75 -31.04 28.30
C TYR A 178 9.23 -31.24 29.74
N PRO A 179 10.07 -31.18 30.80
CA PRO A 179 9.57 -31.34 32.16
C PRO A 179 8.61 -30.22 32.57
N ALA A 180 8.87 -28.97 32.19
CA ALA A 180 7.96 -27.87 32.48
C ALA A 180 6.60 -28.02 31.77
N MET A 181 6.59 -28.50 30.52
CA MET A 181 5.35 -28.79 29.80
C MET A 181 4.57 -29.94 30.46
N GLU A 182 5.27 -30.93 31.00
CA GLU A 182 4.66 -32.07 31.69
C GLU A 182 4.04 -31.65 33.03
N GLU A 183 4.69 -30.78 33.81
CA GLU A 183 4.11 -30.18 35.02
C GLU A 183 2.82 -29.39 34.70
N VAL A 184 2.85 -28.58 33.63
CA VAL A 184 1.66 -27.82 33.20
C VAL A 184 0.55 -28.76 32.72
N ALA A 185 0.89 -29.82 31.98
CA ALA A 185 -0.09 -30.81 31.53
C ALA A 185 -0.72 -31.57 32.72
N GLN A 186 0.05 -31.85 33.77
CA GLN A 186 -0.47 -32.43 35.01
C GLN A 186 -1.43 -31.48 35.73
N GLU A 187 -1.06 -30.20 35.90
CA GLU A 187 -1.95 -29.17 36.46
C GLU A 187 -3.26 -29.04 35.66
N LEU A 188 -3.19 -29.07 34.33
CA LEU A 188 -4.37 -29.01 33.47
C LEU A 188 -5.24 -30.26 33.58
N ARG A 189 -4.64 -31.44 33.71
CA ARG A 189 -5.37 -32.71 33.96
C ARG A 189 -6.07 -32.70 35.32
N LEU A 190 -5.42 -32.17 36.36
CA LEU A 190 -6.03 -32.01 37.69
C LEU A 190 -7.25 -31.08 37.68
N ARG A 191 -7.28 -30.10 36.76
CA ARG A 191 -8.42 -29.21 36.54
C ARG A 191 -9.48 -29.76 35.58
N GLY A 192 -9.35 -31.03 35.17
CA GLY A 192 -10.34 -31.73 34.35
C GLY A 192 -10.17 -31.56 32.83
N ALA A 193 -9.07 -30.97 32.36
CA ALA A 193 -8.79 -30.88 30.93
C ALA A 193 -8.07 -32.16 30.42
N ALA A 194 -8.57 -32.76 29.34
CA ALA A 194 -7.88 -33.86 28.67
C ALA A 194 -6.71 -33.31 27.85
N VAL A 195 -5.48 -33.51 28.34
CA VAL A 195 -4.25 -33.04 27.68
C VAL A 195 -3.35 -34.22 27.34
N GLU A 196 -2.91 -34.29 26.09
CA GLU A 196 -1.94 -35.26 25.58
C GLU A 196 -0.67 -34.52 25.15
N LEU A 197 0.48 -34.97 25.64
CA LEU A 197 1.78 -34.40 25.33
C LEU A 197 2.48 -35.34 24.34
N LYS A 198 2.74 -34.87 23.13
CA LYS A 198 3.39 -35.64 22.07
C LYS A 198 4.70 -34.97 21.66
N SER A 199 5.82 -35.65 21.85
CA SER A 199 7.09 -35.27 21.24
C SER A 199 7.09 -35.74 19.78
N LEU A 200 7.08 -34.78 18.85
CA LEU A 200 7.27 -35.06 17.43
C LEU A 200 8.77 -34.95 17.12
N PRO A 201 9.36 -35.92 16.40
CA PRO A 201 10.74 -35.79 15.96
C PRO A 201 10.88 -34.55 15.06
N PRO A 202 12.02 -33.85 15.10
CA PRO A 202 12.27 -32.72 14.22
C PRO A 202 12.21 -33.24 12.78
N GLU A 203 11.31 -32.69 11.96
CA GLU A 203 11.29 -33.00 10.53
C GLU A 203 12.67 -32.65 9.96
N GLY A 204 13.36 -33.65 9.42
CA GLY A 204 14.70 -33.52 8.89
C GLY A 204 14.71 -32.52 7.72
N GLY A 205 15.43 -31.42 7.92
CA GLY A 205 15.93 -30.57 6.84
C GLY A 205 17.32 -31.00 6.42
#